data_AF-A0A168PPI9-F1
#
_entry.id   AF-A0A168PPI9-F1
#
_cell.length_a   1.000
_cell.length_b   1.000
_cell.length_c   1.000
_cell.angle_alpha   90.00
_cell.angle_beta   90.00
_cell.angle_gamma   90.00
#
_symmetry.space_group_name_H-M   'P 1'
#
loop_
_entity.id
_entity.type
_entity.pdbx_description
1 polymer ?
#
loop_
_entity_poly.entity_id
_entity_poly.type
_entity_poly.pdbx_seq_one_letter_code
_entity_poly.pdbx_strand_id
1 'polypeptide(L)'
;MNVLITSSIRLESNQPVVVGASSSNGFLPSRSTRIFIDKCKLQQIETMTKKQLVGVGSSQQHLLYPFDEHAQLRQLRSKFDRLSTYLCYRFSCKFTNDIRTRPITIWTIADRSRNQDRDSSVVAASKLFKHIATQVWENGAEASLDLNTIASLKSQSKQGGNVERIFGCIEDLYEDDSSAITIIGNKELNGSLKNLASLLSSEIVNGNEQISRNIQHVFNEA
;
A
#
# COMPACT_ATOMS: atom_id res chain seq x y z
N MET A 1 -21.44 -1.30 -7.25
CA MET A 1 -19.96 -1.32 -7.29
C MET A 1 -19.47 -0.26 -6.33
N ASN A 2 -18.65 -0.62 -5.34
CA ASN A 2 -18.05 0.34 -4.42
C ASN A 2 -16.61 0.60 -4.87
N VAL A 3 -16.31 1.82 -5.30
CA VAL A 3 -14.99 2.21 -5.81
C VAL A 3 -14.43 3.33 -4.96
N LEU A 4 -13.15 3.23 -4.62
CA LEU A 4 -12.40 4.31 -3.99
C LEU A 4 -11.50 4.95 -5.05
N ILE A 5 -11.71 6.22 -5.34
CA ILE A 5 -10.83 7.01 -6.20
C ILE A 5 -9.65 7.45 -5.34
N THR A 6 -8.42 7.13 -5.72
CA THR A 6 -7.19 7.54 -4.97
C THR A 6 -6.36 8.60 -5.67
N SER A 7 -6.73 8.96 -6.91
CA SER A 7 -6.12 10.05 -7.66
C SER A 7 -7.03 10.47 -8.81
N SER A 8 -7.00 11.75 -9.18
CA SER A 8 -7.82 12.31 -10.26
C SER A 8 -7.10 13.49 -10.93
N ILE A 9 -7.44 13.71 -12.19
CA ILE A 9 -7.06 14.89 -12.97
C ILE A 9 -8.30 15.37 -13.72
N ARG A 10 -8.44 16.69 -13.88
CA ARG A 10 -9.46 17.30 -14.75
C ARG A 10 -8.79 17.73 -16.05
N LEU A 11 -9.35 17.32 -17.17
CA LEU A 11 -8.78 17.62 -18.50
C LEU A 11 -9.34 18.93 -19.06
N GLU A 12 -10.54 19.31 -18.63
CA GLU A 12 -11.26 20.50 -19.06
C GLU A 12 -10.81 21.79 -18.34
N SER A 13 -10.00 21.66 -17.29
CA SER A 13 -9.56 22.78 -16.46
C SER A 13 -8.13 22.53 -15.99
N ASN A 14 -7.33 23.58 -15.91
CA ASN A 14 -5.94 23.52 -15.42
C ASN A 14 -5.87 23.41 -13.89
N GLN A 15 -6.70 22.54 -13.30
CA GLN A 15 -6.69 22.27 -11.87
C GLN A 15 -5.56 21.29 -11.51
N PRO A 16 -4.91 21.46 -10.34
CA PRO A 16 -3.88 20.54 -9.90
C PRO A 16 -4.39 19.11 -9.82
N VAL A 17 -3.55 18.16 -10.22
CA VAL A 17 -3.81 16.72 -10.02
C VAL A 17 -3.96 16.44 -8.53
N VAL A 18 -5.02 15.74 -8.16
CA VAL A 18 -5.24 15.33 -6.77
C VAL A 18 -4.76 13.89 -6.59
N VAL A 19 -3.91 13.65 -5.60
CA VAL A 19 -3.31 12.35 -5.32
C VAL A 19 -3.41 12.04 -3.83
N GLY A 20 -3.89 10.85 -3.50
CA GLY A 20 -3.96 10.35 -2.12
C GLY A 20 -5.37 10.25 -1.56
N ALA A 21 -5.46 10.21 -0.24
CA ALA A 21 -6.73 10.17 0.48
C ALA A 21 -7.24 11.60 0.71
N SER A 22 -8.22 12.03 -0.06
CA SER A 22 -9.04 13.19 0.29
C SER A 22 -10.52 12.84 0.14
N SER A 23 -11.38 13.57 0.85
CA SER A 23 -12.82 13.29 0.93
C SER A 23 -13.53 13.32 -0.42
N SER A 24 -13.01 14.09 -1.38
CA SER A 24 -13.57 14.20 -2.74
C SER A 24 -12.56 13.90 -3.84
N ASN A 25 -11.24 13.93 -3.57
CA ASN A 25 -10.20 13.91 -4.60
C ASN A 25 -10.47 14.90 -5.73
N GLY A 26 -10.89 16.12 -5.39
CA GLY A 26 -11.24 17.16 -6.37
C GLY A 26 -12.46 16.83 -7.23
N PHE A 27 -13.16 15.72 -6.93
CA PHE A 27 -14.31 15.23 -7.66
C PHE A 27 -15.57 15.34 -6.79
N LEU A 28 -16.45 16.27 -7.16
CA LEU A 28 -17.75 16.47 -6.52
C LEU A 28 -18.84 15.95 -7.46
N PRO A 29 -19.17 14.64 -7.43
CA PRO A 29 -20.18 14.09 -8.31
C PRO A 29 -21.56 14.64 -7.94
N SER A 30 -22.36 14.93 -8.95
CA SER A 30 -23.79 15.21 -8.84
C SER A 30 -24.60 14.03 -9.40
N ARG A 31 -25.93 14.09 -9.28
CA ARG A 31 -26.82 13.09 -9.90
C ARG A 31 -26.74 13.06 -11.44
N SER A 32 -26.22 14.11 -12.07
CA SER A 32 -26.02 14.18 -13.52
C SER A 32 -24.62 13.76 -13.96
N THR A 33 -23.69 13.55 -13.02
CA THR A 33 -22.33 13.12 -13.34
C THR A 33 -22.34 11.69 -13.91
N ARG A 34 -21.88 11.56 -15.16
CA ARG A 34 -21.69 10.26 -15.81
C ARG A 34 -20.26 9.79 -15.56
N ILE A 35 -20.09 8.65 -14.92
CA ILE A 35 -18.80 8.01 -14.71
C ILE A 35 -18.62 6.95 -15.79
N PHE A 36 -17.66 7.18 -16.68
CA PHE A 36 -17.27 6.20 -17.68
C PHE A 36 -16.16 5.33 -17.12
N ILE A 37 -16.31 4.02 -17.29
CA ILE A 37 -15.34 3.03 -16.82
C ILE A 37 -14.86 2.24 -18.04
N ASP A 38 -13.56 1.97 -18.09
CA ASP A 38 -12.99 1.08 -19.08
C ASP A 38 -13.57 -0.33 -18.91
N LYS A 39 -14.45 -0.72 -19.84
CA LYS A 39 -15.13 -2.03 -19.82
C LYS A 39 -14.15 -3.18 -19.86
N CYS A 40 -13.03 -3.06 -20.58
CA CYS A 40 -12.01 -4.10 -20.66
C CYS A 40 -11.38 -4.34 -19.28
N LYS A 41 -11.17 -3.28 -18.49
CA LYS A 41 -10.64 -3.38 -17.13
C LYS A 41 -11.62 -4.00 -16.15
N LEU A 42 -12.91 -3.67 -16.26
CA LEU A 42 -13.94 -4.34 -15.46
C LEU A 42 -14.00 -5.84 -15.75
N GLN A 43 -13.98 -6.22 -17.03
CA GLN A 43 -14.00 -7.64 -17.42
C GLN A 43 -12.76 -8.40 -16.93
N GLN A 44 -11.57 -7.77 -16.95
CA GLN A 44 -10.35 -8.33 -16.35
C GLN A 44 -10.55 -8.63 -14.86
N ILE A 45 -11.07 -7.66 -14.10
CA ILE A 45 -11.35 -7.82 -12.66
C ILE A 45 -12.39 -8.91 -12.39
N GLU A 46 -13.50 -8.94 -13.13
CA GLU A 46 -14.54 -9.96 -12.97
C GLU A 46 -13.99 -11.37 -13.25
N THR A 47 -13.19 -11.51 -14.30
CA THR A 47 -12.55 -12.78 -14.64
C THR A 47 -11.58 -13.23 -13.54
N MET A 48 -10.79 -12.30 -12.99
CA MET A 48 -9.86 -12.58 -11.90
C MET A 48 -10.60 -12.95 -10.60
N THR A 49 -11.67 -12.23 -10.27
CA THR A 49 -12.47 -12.46 -9.05
C THR A 49 -13.15 -13.83 -9.11
N LYS A 50 -13.71 -14.20 -10.28
CA LYS A 50 -14.30 -15.53 -10.49
C LYS A 50 -13.27 -16.66 -10.36
N LYS A 51 -12.06 -16.47 -10.88
CA LYS A 51 -10.98 -17.47 -10.75
C LYS A 51 -10.50 -17.63 -9.31
N GLN A 52 -10.39 -16.54 -8.55
CA GLN A 52 -10.07 -16.57 -7.11
C GLN A 52 -11.14 -17.31 -6.28
N LEU A 53 -12.41 -17.22 -6.67
CA LEU A 53 -13.51 -17.90 -5.96
C LEU A 53 -13.62 -19.40 -6.31
N VAL A 54 -13.08 -19.84 -7.45
CA VAL A 54 -13.19 -21.23 -7.93
C VAL A 54 -11.95 -22.07 -7.54
N GLY A 55 -10.79 -21.43 -7.29
CA GLY A 55 -9.57 -22.10 -6.83
C GLY A 55 -9.47 -22.18 -5.31
N VAL A 56 -10.13 -23.15 -4.68
CA VAL A 56 -10.10 -23.44 -3.22
C VAL A 56 -8.74 -24.02 -2.75
N GLY A 57 -7.64 -23.77 -3.47
CA GLY A 57 -6.34 -24.35 -3.11
C GLY A 57 -5.11 -23.67 -3.68
N SER A 58 -5.23 -22.56 -4.41
CA SER A 58 -4.07 -21.81 -4.87
C SER A 58 -4.00 -20.48 -4.14
N SER A 59 -3.08 -20.37 -3.18
CA SER A 59 -2.69 -19.15 -2.46
C SER A 59 -2.20 -18.01 -3.37
N GLN A 60 -2.28 -18.14 -4.70
CA GLN A 60 -1.81 -17.14 -5.63
C GLN A 60 -2.85 -16.04 -5.78
N GLN A 61 -2.60 -14.90 -5.13
CA GLN A 61 -3.30 -13.68 -5.50
C GLN A 61 -3.06 -13.38 -6.99
N HIS A 62 -4.13 -13.19 -7.75
CA HIS A 62 -4.01 -12.80 -9.14
C HIS A 62 -3.67 -11.31 -9.22
N LEU A 63 -2.48 -11.01 -9.72
CA LEU A 63 -1.92 -9.66 -9.87
C LEU A 63 -2.34 -9.07 -11.21
N LEU A 64 -2.77 -7.80 -11.22
CA LEU A 64 -3.01 -7.03 -12.45
C LEU A 64 -1.70 -6.68 -13.16
N TYR A 65 -0.64 -6.42 -12.38
CA TYR A 65 0.67 -6.03 -12.86
C TYR A 65 1.77 -6.82 -12.13
N PRO A 66 2.29 -7.91 -12.72
CA PRO A 66 3.31 -8.74 -12.07
C PRO A 66 4.62 -8.01 -11.73
N PHE A 67 4.88 -6.89 -12.40
CA PHE A 67 6.10 -6.09 -12.21
C PHE A 67 6.03 -5.11 -11.03
N ASP A 68 4.85 -4.91 -10.42
CA ASP A 68 4.68 -4.02 -9.26
C ASP A 68 3.45 -4.46 -8.43
N GLU A 69 3.66 -5.52 -7.65
CA GLU A 69 2.61 -6.19 -6.89
C GLU A 69 2.12 -5.33 -5.72
N HIS A 70 3.05 -4.79 -4.92
CA HIS A 70 2.75 -4.00 -3.73
C HIS A 70 2.07 -2.67 -4.05
N ALA A 71 2.30 -2.08 -5.24
CA ALA A 71 1.54 -0.89 -5.66
C ALA A 71 0.05 -1.16 -5.89
N GLN A 72 -0.37 -2.43 -6.02
CA GLN A 72 -1.76 -2.81 -6.20
C GLN A 72 -2.54 -2.94 -4.88
N LEU A 73 -1.83 -2.89 -3.74
CA LEU A 73 -2.45 -2.86 -2.43
C LEU A 73 -3.15 -1.52 -2.18
N ARG A 74 -4.22 -1.57 -1.39
CA ARG A 74 -4.92 -0.35 -0.96
C ARG A 74 -4.07 0.38 0.07
N GLN A 75 -4.02 1.70 -0.01
CA GLN A 75 -3.48 2.51 1.08
C GLN A 75 -4.45 2.42 2.27
N LEU A 76 -3.98 1.82 3.37
CA LEU A 76 -4.77 1.63 4.59
C LEU A 76 -4.00 2.18 5.79
N ARG A 77 -4.75 2.57 6.83
CA ARG A 77 -4.20 3.06 8.10
C ARG A 77 -4.43 2.07 9.25
N SER A 78 -5.07 0.93 8.99
CA SER A 78 -5.51 -0.03 10.00
C SER A 78 -5.96 -1.34 9.37
N LYS A 79 -6.32 -2.32 10.23
CA LYS A 79 -6.88 -3.64 9.88
C LYS A 79 -5.85 -4.57 9.25
N PHE A 80 -4.59 -4.42 9.64
CA PHE A 80 -3.49 -5.29 9.20
C PHE A 80 -3.66 -6.74 9.71
N ASP A 81 -4.53 -6.96 10.69
CA ASP A 81 -4.95 -8.28 11.17
C ASP A 81 -5.93 -9.02 10.21
N ARG A 82 -6.30 -8.43 9.06
CA ARG A 82 -7.35 -8.96 8.16
C ARG A 82 -6.80 -9.33 6.80
N LEU A 83 -7.12 -10.53 6.31
CA LEU A 83 -6.77 -10.99 4.96
C LEU A 83 -7.20 -10.01 3.86
N SER A 84 -8.38 -9.39 4.00
CA SER A 84 -8.92 -8.45 3.02
C SER A 84 -8.07 -7.20 2.80
N THR A 85 -7.19 -6.86 3.75
CA THR A 85 -6.25 -5.73 3.67
C THR A 85 -5.21 -5.94 2.57
N TYR A 86 -4.86 -7.21 2.32
CA TYR A 86 -3.79 -7.61 1.44
C TYR A 86 -4.27 -7.92 0.03
N LEU A 87 -5.52 -7.63 -0.32
CA LEU A 87 -6.05 -7.90 -1.65
C LEU A 87 -5.62 -6.83 -2.67
N CYS A 88 -4.99 -7.26 -3.75
CA CYS A 88 -4.54 -6.43 -4.86
C CYS A 88 -5.69 -5.94 -5.77
N TYR A 89 -6.33 -4.83 -5.38
CA TYR A 89 -7.47 -4.25 -6.10
C TYR A 89 -7.25 -2.82 -6.61
N ARG A 90 -6.03 -2.29 -6.49
CA ARG A 90 -5.71 -0.95 -7.00
C ARG A 90 -5.30 -1.03 -8.47
N PHE A 91 -5.98 -0.26 -9.29
CA PHE A 91 -5.74 -0.11 -10.72
C PHE A 91 -5.12 1.25 -11.04
N SER A 92 -4.30 1.32 -12.08
CA SER A 92 -3.76 2.57 -12.63
C SER A 92 -4.02 2.64 -14.13
N CYS A 93 -4.39 3.82 -14.64
CA CYS A 93 -4.60 4.00 -16.08
C CYS A 93 -3.26 3.95 -16.83
N LYS A 94 -3.30 3.81 -18.17
CA LYS A 94 -2.08 3.67 -18.98
C LYS A 94 -1.04 4.79 -18.77
N PHE A 95 -1.49 5.99 -18.44
CA PHE A 95 -0.64 7.16 -18.21
C PHE A 95 -0.01 7.19 -16.81
N THR A 96 -0.68 6.58 -15.82
CA THR A 96 -0.24 6.59 -14.43
C THR A 96 0.24 5.23 -13.96
N ASN A 97 0.53 4.31 -14.88
CA ASN A 97 0.98 2.94 -14.58
C ASN A 97 2.51 2.83 -14.52
N ASP A 98 3.18 3.84 -13.97
CA ASP A 98 4.64 3.96 -13.85
C ASP A 98 4.99 4.39 -12.42
N ILE A 99 6.13 3.93 -11.88
CA ILE A 99 6.56 4.25 -10.51
C ILE A 99 6.69 5.76 -10.25
N ARG A 100 6.94 6.57 -11.28
CA ARG A 100 7.05 8.03 -11.19
C ARG A 100 5.70 8.73 -11.14
N THR A 101 4.60 8.06 -11.49
CA THR A 101 3.26 8.65 -11.59
C THR A 101 2.22 7.93 -10.74
N ARG A 102 2.53 6.74 -10.20
CA ARG A 102 1.66 6.07 -9.23
C ARG A 102 1.72 6.76 -7.86
N PRO A 103 0.61 6.81 -7.11
CA PRO A 103 0.64 7.35 -5.76
C PRO A 103 1.41 6.44 -4.80
N ILE A 104 2.23 7.05 -3.96
CA ILE A 104 2.99 6.44 -2.88
C ILE A 104 2.04 5.92 -1.79
N THR A 105 2.38 4.76 -1.25
CA THR A 105 1.69 4.07 -0.15
C THR A 105 2.69 3.55 0.86
N ILE A 106 2.22 3.09 2.03
CA ILE A 106 3.08 2.41 3.02
C ILE A 106 3.83 1.19 2.42
N TRP A 107 3.28 0.60 1.36
CA TRP A 107 3.84 -0.58 0.70
C TRP A 107 4.97 -0.26 -0.28
N THR A 108 5.04 0.98 -0.78
CA THR A 108 5.88 1.36 -1.92
C THR A 108 6.88 2.47 -1.63
N ILE A 109 6.95 2.99 -0.39
CA ILE A 109 7.94 4.02 -0.04
C ILE A 109 9.36 3.46 -0.23
N ALA A 110 9.60 2.24 0.25
CA ALA A 110 10.91 1.59 0.17
C ALA A 110 11.42 1.48 -1.28
N ASP A 111 10.53 1.25 -2.25
CA ASP A 111 10.89 1.10 -3.68
C ASP A 111 11.32 2.40 -4.35
N ARG A 112 11.08 3.55 -3.69
CA ARG A 112 11.38 4.89 -4.22
C ARG A 112 12.55 5.56 -3.53
N SER A 113 13.10 4.93 -2.50
CA SER A 113 14.28 5.44 -1.82
C SER A 113 15.49 5.27 -2.74
N ARG A 114 16.10 6.38 -3.17
CA ARG A 114 17.46 6.34 -3.70
C ARG A 114 18.38 6.00 -2.54
N ASN A 115 19.32 5.07 -2.76
CA ASN A 115 20.13 4.36 -1.77
C ASN A 115 20.95 5.21 -0.75
N GLN A 116 20.79 6.54 -0.66
CA GLN A 116 21.69 7.38 0.13
C GLN A 116 21.06 8.54 0.93
N ASP A 117 19.73 8.82 0.91
CA ASP A 117 19.28 10.09 1.54
C ASP A 117 17.84 10.17 2.08
N ARG A 118 17.15 9.05 2.33
CA ARG A 118 15.86 9.09 3.04
C ARG A 118 15.99 8.44 4.41
N ASP A 119 15.33 9.05 5.40
CA ASP A 119 15.20 8.56 6.76
C ASP A 119 15.05 7.04 6.77
N SER A 120 16.14 6.37 7.20
CA SER A 120 16.26 4.91 7.16
C SER A 120 15.12 4.23 7.93
N SER A 121 14.53 4.96 8.90
CA SER A 121 13.37 4.56 9.67
C SER A 121 12.10 4.43 8.81
N VAL A 122 11.82 5.39 7.93
CA VAL A 122 10.64 5.35 7.05
C VAL A 122 10.76 4.19 6.07
N VAL A 123 11.96 4.00 5.53
CA VAL A 123 12.27 2.89 4.61
C VAL A 123 12.12 1.55 5.33
N ALA A 124 12.67 1.41 6.54
CA ALA A 124 12.55 0.20 7.36
C ALA A 124 11.08 -0.13 7.68
N ALA A 125 10.28 0.87 8.06
CA ALA A 125 8.86 0.71 8.30
C ALA A 125 8.10 0.24 7.04
N SER A 126 8.39 0.85 5.89
CA SER A 126 7.78 0.44 4.61
C SER A 126 8.20 -0.99 4.20
N LYS A 127 9.46 -1.37 4.44
CA LYS A 127 9.94 -2.74 4.25
C LYS A 127 9.20 -3.74 5.14
N LEU A 128 8.89 -3.40 6.39
CA LEU A 128 8.07 -4.25 7.25
C LEU A 128 6.69 -4.50 6.64
N PHE A 129 5.99 -3.43 6.23
CA PHE A 129 4.68 -3.57 5.58
C PHE A 129 4.77 -4.45 4.33
N LYS A 130 5.79 -4.23 3.50
CA LYS A 130 6.03 -5.03 2.29
C LYS A 130 6.23 -6.51 2.62
N HIS A 131 7.07 -6.81 3.61
CA HIS A 131 7.34 -8.17 4.07
C HIS A 131 6.08 -8.86 4.60
N ILE A 132 5.31 -8.18 5.45
CA ILE A 132 4.03 -8.68 5.97
C ILE A 132 3.06 -9.01 4.84
N ALA A 133 2.94 -8.12 3.84
CA ALA A 133 2.07 -8.38 2.70
C ALA A 133 2.49 -9.63 1.93
N THR A 134 3.79 -9.79 1.68
CA THR A 134 4.35 -10.99 1.03
C THR A 134 4.08 -12.26 1.84
N GLN A 135 4.28 -12.23 3.16
CA GLN A 135 3.96 -13.36 4.04
C GLN A 135 2.48 -13.75 3.96
N VAL A 136 1.57 -12.77 3.94
CA VAL A 136 0.13 -13.04 3.81
C VAL A 136 -0.25 -13.58 2.43
N TRP A 137 0.45 -13.16 1.38
CA TRP A 137 0.22 -13.71 0.04
C TRP A 137 0.66 -15.16 -0.08
N GLU A 138 1.82 -15.50 0.48
CA GLU A 138 2.39 -16.84 0.40
C GLU A 138 1.67 -17.83 1.32
N ASN A 139 1.36 -17.40 2.55
CA ASN A 139 0.92 -18.28 3.63
C ASN A 139 -0.53 -18.04 4.08
N GLY A 140 -1.21 -17.03 3.53
CA GLY A 140 -2.62 -16.77 3.83
C GLY A 140 -2.88 -16.49 5.31
N ALA A 141 -3.78 -17.26 5.92
CA ALA A 141 -4.14 -17.12 7.34
C ALA A 141 -3.02 -17.56 8.28
N GLU A 142 -2.14 -18.45 7.82
CA GLU A 142 -1.00 -18.99 8.58
C GLU A 142 0.25 -18.11 8.50
N ALA A 143 0.12 -16.92 7.90
CA ALA A 143 1.24 -15.99 7.74
C ALA A 143 1.81 -15.57 9.10
N SER A 144 3.12 -15.70 9.22
CA SER A 144 3.89 -15.38 10.41
C SER A 144 4.92 -14.28 10.16
N LEU A 145 5.36 -13.65 11.24
CA LEU A 145 6.37 -12.60 11.23
C LEU A 145 7.53 -13.02 12.12
N ASP A 146 8.70 -13.21 11.52
CA ASP A 146 9.90 -13.66 12.22
C ASP A 146 10.58 -12.52 12.99
N LEU A 147 11.02 -12.84 14.22
CA LEU A 147 11.72 -11.90 15.10
C LEU A 147 12.98 -11.34 14.44
N ASN A 148 13.72 -12.18 13.71
CA ASN A 148 14.93 -11.79 12.98
C ASN A 148 14.67 -10.69 11.95
N THR A 149 13.51 -10.71 11.28
CA THR A 149 13.13 -9.64 10.35
C THR A 149 12.93 -8.32 11.09
N ILE A 150 12.32 -8.37 12.28
CA ILE A 150 12.09 -7.17 13.10
C ILE A 150 13.41 -6.61 13.61
N ALA A 151 14.27 -7.44 14.20
CA ALA A 151 15.58 -7.02 14.69
C ALA A 151 16.44 -6.39 13.57
N SER A 152 16.41 -6.99 12.37
CA SER A 152 17.11 -6.47 11.19
C SER A 152 16.57 -5.13 10.71
N LEU A 153 15.25 -4.91 10.71
CA LEU A 153 14.65 -3.63 10.33
C LEU A 153 14.82 -2.57 11.43
N LYS A 154 14.81 -2.98 12.70
CA LYS A 154 15.09 -2.11 13.85
C LYS A 154 16.49 -1.55 13.79
N SER A 155 17.50 -2.37 13.50
CA SER A 155 18.89 -1.89 13.36
C SER A 155 19.11 -0.92 12.19
N GLN A 156 18.23 -0.94 11.17
CA GLN A 156 18.22 0.03 10.08
C GLN A 156 17.54 1.36 10.47
N SER A 157 16.84 1.42 11.60
CA SER A 157 16.09 2.60 12.03
C SER A 157 16.98 3.59 12.79
N LYS A 158 16.58 4.86 12.84
CA LYS A 158 17.26 5.85 13.68
C LYS A 158 17.13 5.48 15.15
N GLN A 159 18.28 5.37 15.84
CA GLN A 159 18.35 5.10 17.28
C GLN A 159 17.63 6.19 18.10
N GLY A 160 16.87 5.77 19.10
CA GLY A 160 15.95 6.57 19.90
C GLY A 160 14.70 7.05 19.15
N GLY A 161 14.53 6.67 17.89
CA GLY A 161 13.45 7.14 17.02
C GLY A 161 12.10 6.48 17.30
N ASN A 162 11.01 7.12 16.88
CA ASN A 162 9.66 6.59 17.08
C ASN A 162 9.42 5.25 16.36
N VAL A 163 10.02 5.06 15.17
CA VAL A 163 9.95 3.78 14.44
C VAL A 163 10.66 2.67 15.20
N GLU A 164 11.87 2.92 15.69
CA GLU A 164 12.63 1.94 16.47
C GLU A 164 11.88 1.54 17.74
N ARG A 165 11.25 2.50 18.43
CA ARG A 165 10.39 2.23 19.60
C ARG A 165 9.22 1.31 19.26
N ILE A 166 8.55 1.55 18.14
CA ILE A 166 7.44 0.69 17.70
C ILE A 166 7.94 -0.70 17.33
N PHE A 167 9.14 -0.83 16.72
CA PHE A 167 9.75 -2.14 16.51
C PHE A 167 10.07 -2.84 17.83
N GLY A 168 10.55 -2.12 18.85
CA GLY A 168 10.67 -2.66 20.21
C GLY A 168 9.34 -3.18 20.75
N CYS A 169 8.26 -2.41 20.63
CA CYS A 169 6.93 -2.89 21.02
C CYS A 169 6.43 -4.09 20.22
N ILE A 170 6.97 -4.35 19.03
CA ILE A 170 6.65 -5.55 18.25
C ILE A 170 7.52 -6.73 18.72
N GLU A 171 8.79 -6.52 19.03
CA GLU A 171 9.68 -7.52 19.64
C GLU A 171 9.13 -8.00 20.99
N ASP A 172 8.54 -7.11 21.78
CA ASP A 172 7.91 -7.45 23.07
C ASP A 172 6.66 -8.33 22.94
N LEU A 173 6.12 -8.54 21.73
CA LEU A 173 4.97 -9.44 21.48
C LEU A 173 5.38 -10.90 21.33
N TYR A 174 6.69 -11.19 21.24
CA TYR A 174 7.19 -12.55 21.11
C TYR A 174 7.29 -13.17 22.50
N GLU A 175 6.75 -14.37 22.66
CA GLU A 175 6.95 -15.18 23.86
C GLU A 175 8.42 -15.67 23.93
N ASP A 176 8.94 -15.92 25.14
CA ASP A 176 10.37 -16.18 25.38
C ASP A 176 10.98 -17.28 24.49
N ASP A 177 10.20 -18.29 24.09
CA ASP A 177 10.64 -19.42 23.28
C ASP A 177 10.19 -19.33 21.80
N SER A 178 9.46 -18.29 21.39
CA SER A 178 8.92 -18.16 20.04
C SER A 178 9.75 -17.25 19.15
N SER A 179 10.16 -17.74 17.99
CA SER A 179 10.84 -16.95 16.96
C SER A 179 9.89 -16.25 15.97
N ALA A 180 8.58 -16.52 16.06
CA ALA A 180 7.57 -16.04 15.12
C ALA A 180 6.23 -15.73 15.80
N ILE A 181 5.53 -14.71 15.31
CA ILE A 181 4.15 -14.41 15.72
C ILE A 181 3.22 -14.47 14.51
N THR A 182 1.95 -14.81 14.73
CA THR A 182 0.93 -14.79 13.66
C THR A 182 0.58 -13.35 13.27
N ILE A 183 0.38 -13.12 11.97
CA ILE A 183 0.01 -11.81 11.42
C ILE A 183 -1.50 -11.62 11.45
N ILE A 184 -2.24 -12.59 10.90
CA ILE A 184 -3.69 -12.51 10.75
C ILE A 184 -4.38 -12.82 12.08
N GLY A 185 -5.35 -11.99 12.45
CA GLY A 185 -6.05 -12.09 13.74
C GLY A 185 -5.30 -11.47 14.92
N ASN A 186 -4.02 -11.14 14.78
CA ASN A 186 -3.21 -10.53 15.84
C ASN A 186 -3.54 -9.04 16.03
N LYS A 187 -4.35 -8.75 17.05
CA LYS A 187 -4.85 -7.39 17.33
C LYS A 187 -3.76 -6.47 17.89
N GLU A 188 -2.82 -7.02 18.66
CA GLU A 188 -1.74 -6.26 19.30
C GLU A 188 -0.71 -5.81 18.27
N LEU A 189 -0.27 -6.73 17.41
CA LEU A 189 0.56 -6.40 16.25
C LEU A 189 -0.11 -5.36 15.35
N ASN A 190 -1.41 -5.50 15.07
CA ASN A 190 -2.16 -4.51 14.31
C ASN A 190 -2.21 -3.14 15.01
N GLY A 191 -2.20 -3.09 16.35
CA GLY A 191 -2.05 -1.85 17.12
C GLY A 191 -0.72 -1.15 16.81
N SER A 192 0.38 -1.88 16.91
CA SER A 192 1.73 -1.39 16.58
C SER A 192 1.84 -0.96 15.11
N LEU A 193 1.29 -1.73 14.18
CA LEU A 193 1.28 -1.40 12.75
C LEU A 193 0.43 -0.17 12.43
N LYS A 194 -0.68 0.09 13.13
CA LYS A 194 -1.43 1.35 12.99
C LYS A 194 -0.59 2.55 13.38
N ASN A 195 0.12 2.46 14.51
CA ASN A 195 1.00 3.53 14.97
C ASN A 195 2.12 3.77 13.95
N LEU A 196 2.71 2.69 13.42
CA LEU A 196 3.73 2.76 12.39
C LEU A 196 3.21 3.41 11.09
N ALA A 197 2.03 3.02 10.62
CA ALA A 197 1.39 3.61 9.44
C ALA A 197 1.08 5.11 9.65
N SER A 198 0.78 5.52 10.88
CA SER A 198 0.57 6.94 11.20
C SER A 198 1.85 7.75 11.04
N LEU A 199 3.00 7.22 11.46
CA LEU A 199 4.29 7.90 11.29
C LEU A 199 4.68 8.11 9.82
N LEU A 200 4.23 7.23 8.92
CA LEU A 200 4.48 7.34 7.49
C LEU A 200 3.57 8.35 6.77
N SER A 201 2.55 8.91 7.44
CA SER A 201 1.51 9.70 6.77
C SER A 201 2.06 10.97 6.13
N SER A 202 2.95 11.70 6.79
CA SER A 202 3.55 12.94 6.27
C SER A 202 4.41 12.66 5.03
N GLU A 203 5.25 11.63 5.08
CA GLU A 203 6.09 11.23 3.95
C GLU A 203 5.25 10.82 2.72
N ILE A 204 4.13 10.14 2.96
CA ILE A 204 3.18 9.79 1.89
C ILE A 204 2.55 11.02 1.27
N VAL A 205 2.12 11.99 2.09
CA VAL A 205 1.53 13.25 1.60
C VAL A 205 2.55 14.02 0.77
N ASN A 206 3.73 14.31 1.33
CA ASN A 206 4.80 15.06 0.66
C ASN A 206 5.25 14.36 -0.62
N GLY A 207 5.43 13.03 -0.56
CA GLY A 207 5.82 12.24 -1.71
C GLY A 207 4.75 12.24 -2.81
N ASN A 208 3.46 12.27 -2.45
CA ASN A 208 2.37 12.34 -3.41
C ASN A 208 2.18 13.72 -4.05
N GLU A 209 2.64 14.81 -3.42
CA GLU A 209 2.71 16.13 -4.06
C GLU A 209 3.68 16.13 -5.26
N GLN A 210 4.82 15.43 -5.14
CA GLN A 210 5.72 15.23 -6.28
C GLN A 210 5.06 14.39 -7.38
N ILE A 211 4.29 13.37 -7.00
CA ILE A 211 3.56 12.53 -7.97
C ILE A 211 2.48 13.32 -8.71
N SER A 212 1.75 14.21 -8.01
CA SER A 212 0.80 15.12 -8.64
C SER A 212 1.46 15.93 -9.77
N ARG A 213 2.64 16.51 -9.52
CA ARG A 213 3.40 17.25 -10.54
C ARG A 213 3.83 16.37 -11.72
N ASN A 214 4.29 15.15 -11.45
CA ASN A 214 4.70 14.22 -12.51
C ASN A 214 3.52 13.79 -13.39
N ILE A 215 2.35 13.53 -12.79
CA ILE A 215 1.13 13.22 -13.55
C ILE A 215 0.76 14.41 -14.43
N GLN A 216 0.77 15.63 -13.89
CA GLN A 216 0.45 16.83 -14.67
C GLN A 216 1.34 16.96 -15.90
N HIS A 217 2.64 16.71 -15.75
CA HIS A 217 3.58 16.74 -16.86
C HIS A 217 3.25 15.72 -17.96
N VAL A 218 2.96 14.47 -17.58
CA VAL A 218 2.57 13.41 -18.54
C VAL A 218 1.32 13.78 -19.35
N PHE A 219 0.35 14.45 -18.72
CA PHE A 219 -0.88 14.87 -19.43
C PHE A 219 -0.71 16.16 -20.23
N ASN A 220 0.30 16.99 -19.94
CA ASN A 220 0.62 18.16 -20.76
C ASN A 220 1.39 17.81 -22.04
N GLU A 221 2.06 16.65 -22.06
CA GLU A 221 2.84 16.16 -23.21
C GLU A 221 2.08 15.16 -24.11
N ALA A 222 0.93 14.67 -23.67
CA ALA A 222 0.12 13.64 -24.35
C ALA A 222 -0.94 14.23 -25.29
#